data_AF-A0A3D5M684-F1
#
_entry.id   AF-A0A3D5M684-F1
#
_cell.length_a   1.000
_cell.length_b   1.000
_cell.length_c   1.000
_cell.angle_alpha   90.00
_cell.angle_beta   90.00
_cell.angle_gamma   90.00
#
_symmetry.space_group_name_H-M   'P 1'
#
loop_
_entity.id
_entity.type
_entity.pdbx_description
1 polymer ?
#
loop_
_entity_poly.entity_id
_entity_poly.type
_entity_poly.pdbx_seq_one_letter_code
_entity_poly.pdbx_strand_id
1 'polypeptide(L)'
;MNNSLLASFIVCCVLISCSFCYGDEVIILKTGRKITGKIISRTETSIQVEIKVGKSKAEMTIPVESIERIEEGRGLEEEFQKKLSAIKPTDLDGYQALIVWCEKEGMKSQAQRVRVRLKKAEIQFLKDKYPDSWCRPCKATGKLACSSCEGKGEKIEPCPRCTGRGDVECRSCARKEKGALDCRRCGGAGVYERFDASKGRKVKTRCTTCSGKGKIECPTCNGKQKSKCEDCKGKGGKASKCEACKGKKYDLCKPCESSGVKGNPEKKAPQKEGPVQEDSEEETKTPKKKPVVKDNPFGR
;
A
#
# COMPACT_ATOMS: atom_id res chain seq x y z
N MET A 1 1.32 70.06 41.39
CA MET A 1 1.32 69.08 42.51
C MET A 1 0.15 68.13 42.29
N ASN A 2 0.38 66.83 42.52
CA ASN A 2 -0.42 65.63 42.13
C ASN A 2 0.02 65.05 40.75
N ASN A 3 0.71 63.88 40.75
CA ASN A 3 0.19 62.50 40.56
C ASN A 3 0.17 62.13 39.07
N SER A 4 0.52 60.96 38.54
CA SER A 4 0.98 59.64 39.01
C SER A 4 1.29 58.80 37.73
N LEU A 5 1.83 57.59 37.91
CA LEU A 5 1.84 56.40 37.01
C LEU A 5 2.97 56.18 35.98
N LEU A 6 3.93 55.33 36.42
CA LEU A 6 4.24 53.98 35.92
C LEU A 6 4.54 53.75 34.42
N ALA A 7 5.79 53.37 34.12
CA ALA A 7 6.12 52.34 33.14
C ALA A 7 7.44 51.65 33.50
N SER A 8 7.34 50.49 34.16
CA SER A 8 8.46 49.58 34.43
C SER A 8 8.60 48.64 33.23
N PHE A 9 9.63 48.84 32.41
CA PHE A 9 10.02 47.92 31.33
C PHE A 9 11.04 46.92 31.87
N ILE A 10 10.57 45.76 32.30
CA ILE A 10 11.42 44.59 32.58
C ILE A 10 11.67 43.92 31.23
N VAL A 11 12.83 44.22 30.63
CA VAL A 11 13.38 43.48 29.49
C VAL A 11 13.88 42.14 30.02
N CYS A 12 13.00 41.14 30.00
CA CYS A 12 13.36 39.74 30.22
C CYS A 12 13.71 39.12 28.87
N CYS A 13 14.90 39.45 28.34
CA CYS A 13 15.49 38.73 27.21
C CYS A 13 15.92 37.35 27.71
N VAL A 14 14.95 36.42 27.72
CA VAL A 14 15.20 34.99 27.90
C VAL A 14 16.04 34.54 26.71
N LEU A 15 17.34 34.37 26.97
CA LEU A 15 18.29 33.63 26.15
C LEU A 15 17.76 32.20 26.01
N ILE A 16 16.91 31.96 25.01
CA ILE A 16 16.61 30.62 24.53
C ILE A 16 17.90 30.15 23.86
N SER A 17 18.71 29.46 24.65
CA SER A 17 19.81 28.63 24.20
C SER A 17 19.32 27.79 23.03
N CYS A 18 19.78 28.17 21.85
CA CYS A 18 19.58 27.46 20.60
C CYS A 18 20.30 26.12 20.73
N SER A 19 19.62 25.17 21.35
CA SER A 19 20.05 23.79 21.38
C SER A 19 20.02 23.34 19.94
N PHE A 20 21.20 23.20 19.34
CA PHE A 20 21.40 22.47 18.10
C PHE A 20 20.99 21.01 18.38
N CYS A 21 19.70 20.73 18.33
CA CYS A 21 19.23 19.36 18.42
C CYS A 21 19.60 18.68 17.09
N TYR A 22 20.29 17.54 17.14
CA TYR A 22 20.86 16.84 15.97
C TYR A 22 19.90 15.76 15.43
N GLY A 23 18.72 16.13 14.94
CA GLY A 23 17.76 15.15 14.40
C GLY A 23 16.61 15.77 13.59
N ASP A 24 15.72 14.97 13.03
CA ASP A 24 14.55 15.45 12.28
C ASP A 24 13.39 15.85 13.23
N GLU A 25 12.83 17.05 13.10
CA GLU A 25 11.65 17.52 13.86
C GLU A 25 10.35 17.09 13.18
N VAL A 26 9.31 16.85 13.98
CA VAL A 26 7.94 16.63 13.50
C VAL A 26 7.15 17.91 13.72
N ILE A 27 6.94 18.65 12.65
CA ILE A 27 6.16 19.89 12.63
C ILE A 27 4.71 19.51 12.33
N ILE A 28 3.84 19.78 13.29
CA ILE A 28 2.40 19.54 13.18
C ILE A 28 1.76 20.87 12.80
N LEU A 29 1.13 20.90 11.63
CA LEU A 29 0.39 22.07 11.15
C LEU A 29 -1.02 22.08 11.72
N LYS A 30 -1.62 23.26 11.84
CA LYS A 30 -3.04 23.45 12.24
C LYS A 30 -4.03 22.73 11.31
N THR A 31 -3.60 22.36 10.11
CA THR A 31 -4.36 21.53 9.15
C THR A 31 -4.37 20.04 9.51
N GLY A 32 -3.63 19.62 10.54
CA GLY A 32 -3.42 18.23 10.91
C GLY A 32 -2.31 17.52 10.11
N ARG A 33 -1.73 18.19 9.11
CA ARG A 33 -0.61 17.64 8.31
C ARG A 33 0.68 17.63 9.14
N LYS A 34 1.40 16.51 9.11
CA LYS A 34 2.71 16.34 9.76
C LYS A 34 3.84 16.44 8.74
N ILE A 35 4.88 17.18 9.08
CA ILE A 35 6.08 17.34 8.28
C ILE A 35 7.28 16.90 9.11
N THR A 36 8.06 15.96 8.60
CA THR A 36 9.27 15.46 9.28
C THR A 36 10.51 15.93 8.55
N GLY A 37 11.39 16.65 9.23
CA GLY A 37 12.63 17.12 8.63
C GLY A 37 13.47 17.96 9.59
N LYS A 38 14.72 18.23 9.23
CA LYS A 38 15.65 19.01 10.04
C LYS A 38 15.36 20.50 9.86
N ILE A 39 15.03 21.23 10.91
CA ILE A 39 14.96 22.69 10.82
C ILE A 39 16.38 23.24 10.57
N ILE A 40 16.54 23.93 9.43
CA ILE A 40 17.79 24.58 9.02
C ILE A 40 17.87 25.97 9.66
N SER A 41 16.77 26.72 9.65
CA SER A 41 16.71 28.08 10.19
C SER A 41 15.32 28.41 10.72
N ARG A 42 15.27 29.31 11.70
CA ARG A 42 14.04 29.85 12.29
C ARG A 42 14.09 31.37 12.21
N THR A 43 13.02 31.95 11.69
CA THR A 43 12.75 33.39 11.68
C THR A 43 11.44 33.64 12.44
N GLU A 44 11.14 34.90 12.78
CA GLU A 44 9.92 35.25 13.51
C GLU A 44 8.64 34.87 12.76
N THR A 45 8.70 34.85 11.42
CA THR A 45 7.53 34.60 10.56
C THR A 45 7.55 33.23 9.89
N SER A 46 8.71 32.59 9.77
CA SER A 46 8.87 31.34 9.02
C SER A 46 9.98 30.42 9.54
N ILE A 47 9.85 29.13 9.23
CA ILE A 47 10.82 28.08 9.56
C ILE A 47 11.21 27.38 8.27
N GLN A 48 12.51 27.22 8.04
CA GLN A 48 13.03 26.42 6.92
C GLN A 48 13.37 25.01 7.38
N VAL A 49 12.91 24.02 6.64
CA VAL A 49 13.01 22.60 6.98
C VAL A 49 13.62 21.83 5.82
N GLU A 50 14.68 21.06 6.08
CA GLU A 50 15.22 20.05 5.16
C GLU A 50 14.42 18.76 5.31
N ILE A 51 13.72 18.34 4.25
CA ILE A 51 12.95 17.10 4.19
C ILE A 51 13.70 16.12 3.29
N LYS A 52 13.87 14.88 3.76
CA LYS A 52 14.39 13.79 2.92
C LYS A 52 13.23 13.12 2.18
N VAL A 53 13.26 13.16 0.85
CA VAL A 53 12.30 12.48 -0.02
C VAL A 53 13.05 11.41 -0.83
N GLY A 54 12.98 10.17 -0.35
CA GLY A 54 13.73 9.06 -0.93
C GLY A 54 15.24 9.23 -0.72
N LYS A 55 16.00 9.40 -1.81
CA LYS A 55 17.44 9.67 -1.78
C LYS A 55 17.79 11.15 -1.91
N SER A 56 16.81 12.01 -2.17
CA SER A 56 16.99 13.44 -2.39
C SER A 56 16.59 14.24 -1.16
N LYS A 57 17.21 15.41 -0.98
CA LYS A 57 16.85 16.39 0.04
C LYS A 57 16.10 17.53 -0.61
N ALA A 58 15.06 18.03 0.05
CA ALA A 58 14.26 19.17 -0.38
C ALA A 58 14.12 20.15 0.77
N GLU A 59 14.28 21.44 0.49
CA GLU A 59 14.08 22.50 1.48
C GLU A 59 12.69 23.09 1.35
N MET A 60 12.03 23.34 2.47
CA MET A 60 10.68 23.89 2.52
C MET A 60 10.55 24.96 3.59
N THR A 61 9.95 26.08 3.24
CA THR A 61 9.64 27.17 4.16
C THR A 61 8.20 27.05 4.65
N ILE A 62 8.01 27.06 5.98
CA ILE A 62 6.71 26.93 6.63
C ILE A 62 6.45 28.19 7.46
N PRO A 63 5.32 28.88 7.29
CA PRO A 63 4.98 30.04 8.11
C PRO A 63 4.63 29.60 9.54
N VAL A 64 5.14 30.30 10.55
CA VAL A 64 4.98 29.95 11.97
C VAL A 64 3.50 29.92 12.38
N GLU A 65 2.68 30.82 11.81
CA GLU A 65 1.23 30.87 12.04
C GLU A 65 0.49 29.58 11.65
N SER A 66 1.05 28.79 10.72
CA SER A 66 0.45 27.53 10.27
C SER A 66 0.82 26.35 11.16
N ILE A 67 1.79 26.52 12.06
CA ILE A 67 2.29 25.49 12.97
C ILE A 67 1.41 25.46 14.22
N GLU A 68 0.94 24.28 14.56
CA GLU A 68 0.23 24.01 15.81
C GLU A 68 1.22 23.72 16.93
N ARG A 69 2.17 22.81 16.68
CA ARG A 69 3.29 22.51 17.58
C ARG A 69 4.44 21.87 16.82
N ILE A 70 5.64 21.98 17.37
CA ILE A 70 6.82 21.28 16.88
C ILE A 70 7.17 20.24 17.94
N GLU A 71 7.03 18.98 17.57
CA GLU A 71 7.52 17.88 18.38
C GLU A 71 8.97 17.61 17.96
N GLU A 72 9.86 17.43 18.92
CA GLU A 72 11.16 16.85 18.63
C GLU A 72 10.93 15.43 18.12
N GLY A 73 10.81 15.27 16.80
CA GLY A 73 10.85 13.95 16.15
C GLY A 73 12.23 13.27 16.27
N ARG A 74 13.15 13.91 17.01
CA ARG A 74 14.58 13.70 16.97
C ARG A 74 14.97 12.60 17.95
N GLY A 75 15.15 11.42 17.40
CA GLY A 75 15.74 10.31 18.12
C GLY A 75 15.17 9.00 17.63
N LEU A 76 13.86 8.87 17.44
CA LEU A 76 13.27 7.54 17.29
C LEU A 76 13.77 6.76 16.05
N GLU A 77 13.91 7.36 14.87
CA GLU A 77 14.47 6.63 13.72
C GLU A 77 15.99 6.43 13.85
N GLU A 78 16.73 7.39 14.39
CA GLU A 78 18.18 7.27 14.59
C GLU A 78 18.52 6.26 15.70
N GLU A 79 17.78 6.29 16.79
CA GLU A 79 17.76 5.34 17.90
C GLU A 79 17.29 3.98 17.43
N PHE A 80 16.30 3.91 16.53
CA PHE A 80 15.91 2.68 15.87
C PHE A 80 17.08 2.11 15.07
N GLN A 81 17.75 2.91 14.24
CA GLN A 81 18.93 2.46 13.49
C GLN A 81 20.07 2.05 14.43
N LYS A 82 20.31 2.81 15.51
CA LYS A 82 21.33 2.50 16.52
C LYS A 82 21.03 1.17 17.22
N LYS A 83 19.82 1.00 17.75
CA LYS A 83 19.35 -0.25 18.37
C LYS A 83 19.41 -1.41 17.38
N LEU A 84 18.96 -1.21 16.16
CA LEU A 84 19.00 -2.22 15.11
C LEU A 84 20.44 -2.63 14.75
N SER A 85 21.37 -1.69 14.68
CA SER A 85 22.78 -1.94 14.36
C SER A 85 23.53 -2.66 15.50
N ALA A 86 23.07 -2.50 16.74
CA ALA A 86 23.62 -3.19 17.91
C ALA A 86 23.17 -4.65 18.02
N ILE A 87 22.04 -5.03 17.40
CA ILE A 87 21.49 -6.39 17.47
C ILE A 87 22.28 -7.32 16.55
N LYS A 88 22.75 -8.45 17.09
CA LYS A 88 23.45 -9.48 16.31
C LYS A 88 22.46 -10.21 15.39
N PRO A 89 22.90 -10.74 14.23
CA PRO A 89 22.01 -11.42 13.28
C PRO A 89 21.23 -12.63 13.84
N THR A 90 21.71 -13.25 14.91
CA THR A 90 21.09 -14.43 15.57
C THR A 90 20.43 -14.08 16.91
N ASP A 91 20.43 -12.82 17.33
CA ASP A 91 19.88 -12.36 18.61
C ASP A 91 18.36 -12.15 18.50
N LEU A 92 17.61 -13.20 18.83
CA LEU A 92 16.14 -13.22 18.73
C LEU A 92 15.50 -12.27 19.74
N ASP A 93 16.02 -12.24 20.97
CA ASP A 93 15.49 -11.42 22.06
C ASP A 93 15.69 -9.93 21.76
N GLY A 94 16.87 -9.57 21.22
CA GLY A 94 17.15 -8.20 20.77
C GLY A 94 16.15 -7.71 19.71
N TYR A 95 15.82 -8.56 18.73
CA TYR A 95 14.80 -8.23 17.73
C TYR A 95 13.39 -8.13 18.32
N GLN A 96 13.01 -9.00 19.26
CA GLN A 96 11.71 -8.94 19.93
C GLN A 96 11.57 -7.66 20.78
N ALA A 97 12.59 -7.33 21.58
CA ALA A 97 12.63 -6.10 22.36
C ALA A 97 12.52 -4.85 21.47
N LEU A 98 13.18 -4.85 20.31
CA LEU A 98 13.08 -3.76 19.34
C LEU A 98 11.67 -3.65 18.74
N ILE A 99 10.99 -4.76 18.47
CA ILE A 99 9.60 -4.75 17.99
C ILE A 99 8.67 -4.15 19.04
N VAL A 100 8.76 -4.60 20.28
CA VAL A 100 7.94 -4.09 21.41
C VAL A 100 8.16 -2.59 21.58
N TRP A 101 9.41 -2.15 21.53
CA TRP A 101 9.74 -0.72 21.57
C TRP A 101 9.15 0.04 20.37
N CYS A 102 9.30 -0.46 19.14
CA CYS A 102 8.70 0.17 17.96
C CYS A 102 7.17 0.28 18.05
N GLU A 103 6.50 -0.72 18.63
CA GLU A 103 5.05 -0.70 18.82
C GLU A 103 4.63 0.34 19.86
N LYS A 104 5.36 0.43 20.98
CA LYS A 104 5.14 1.43 22.04
C LYS A 104 5.28 2.85 21.50
N GLU A 105 6.28 3.08 20.66
CA GLU A 105 6.55 4.39 20.04
C GLU A 105 5.71 4.66 18.77
N GLY A 106 4.76 3.78 18.42
CA GLY A 106 3.86 3.97 17.27
C GLY A 106 4.51 3.73 15.89
N MET A 107 5.73 3.21 15.83
CA MET A 107 6.51 2.92 14.62
C MET A 107 6.12 1.58 13.97
N LYS A 108 4.87 1.48 13.52
CA LYS A 108 4.30 0.23 12.95
C LYS A 108 5.08 -0.30 11.74
N SER A 109 5.58 0.59 10.88
CA SER A 109 6.30 0.20 9.65
C SER A 109 7.68 -0.39 9.97
N GLN A 110 8.38 0.20 10.93
CA GLN A 110 9.67 -0.25 11.44
C GLN A 110 9.50 -1.57 12.19
N ALA A 111 8.50 -1.69 13.06
CA ALA A 111 8.15 -2.95 13.71
C ALA A 111 7.95 -4.07 12.68
N GLN A 112 7.20 -3.81 11.60
CA GLN A 112 6.99 -4.79 10.55
C GLN A 112 8.29 -5.17 9.82
N ARG A 113 9.20 -4.21 9.56
CA ARG A 113 10.53 -4.49 9.00
C ARG A 113 11.36 -5.37 9.92
N VAL A 114 11.33 -5.12 11.23
CA VAL A 114 12.04 -5.94 12.22
C VAL A 114 11.44 -7.34 12.32
N ARG A 115 10.10 -7.50 12.30
CA ARG A 115 9.45 -8.83 12.28
C ARG A 115 9.90 -9.69 11.08
N VAL A 116 10.12 -9.08 9.92
CA VAL A 116 10.65 -9.79 8.74
C VAL A 116 12.10 -10.23 8.97
N ARG A 117 12.91 -9.41 9.67
CA ARG A 117 14.30 -9.78 10.03
C ARG A 117 14.35 -10.85 11.12
N LEU A 118 13.51 -10.74 12.15
CA LEU A 118 13.36 -11.73 13.22
C LEU A 118 13.11 -13.12 12.62
N LYS A 119 12.16 -13.26 11.68
CA LYS A 119 11.91 -14.54 10.99
C LYS A 119 13.13 -15.10 10.26
N LYS A 120 14.00 -14.24 9.70
CA LYS A 120 15.25 -14.68 9.08
C LYS A 120 16.29 -15.10 10.13
N ALA A 121 16.37 -14.36 11.24
CA ALA A 121 17.22 -14.67 12.38
C ALA A 121 16.82 -16.00 13.02
N GLU A 122 15.52 -16.29 13.20
CA GLU A 122 14.99 -17.57 13.69
C GLU A 122 15.45 -18.74 12.80
N ILE A 123 15.37 -18.56 11.48
CA ILE A 123 15.83 -19.57 10.51
C ILE A 123 17.34 -19.77 10.61
N GLN A 124 18.11 -18.70 10.80
CA GLN A 124 19.56 -18.78 10.93
C GLN A 124 19.95 -19.47 12.24
N PHE A 125 19.35 -19.05 13.35
CA PHE A 125 19.50 -19.68 14.67
C PHE A 125 19.17 -21.18 14.62
N LEU A 126 18.08 -21.57 13.95
CA LEU A 126 17.72 -22.99 13.77
C LEU A 126 18.79 -23.76 12.99
N LYS A 127 19.38 -23.17 11.95
CA LYS A 127 20.45 -23.82 11.18
C LYS A 127 21.73 -23.97 12.00
N ASP A 128 22.07 -22.94 12.78
CA ASP A 128 23.27 -22.94 13.61
C ASP A 128 23.12 -23.93 14.78
N LYS A 129 21.91 -24.04 15.36
CA LYS A 129 21.59 -25.01 16.42
C LYS A 129 21.54 -26.46 15.91
N TYR A 130 21.11 -26.66 14.66
CA TYR A 130 20.89 -27.98 14.06
C TYR A 130 21.53 -28.09 12.66
N PRO A 131 22.87 -28.06 12.55
CA PRO A 131 23.57 -27.98 11.27
C PRO A 131 23.35 -29.20 10.35
N ASP A 132 23.18 -30.38 10.94
CA ASP A 132 23.04 -31.65 10.20
C ASP A 132 21.58 -32.08 9.98
N SER A 133 20.65 -31.56 10.78
CA SER A 133 19.25 -32.00 10.79
C SER A 133 18.25 -30.97 10.27
N TRP A 134 18.67 -29.74 9.94
CA TRP A 134 17.74 -28.76 9.36
C TRP A 134 17.16 -29.24 8.01
N CYS A 135 15.90 -28.89 7.77
CA CYS A 135 15.16 -29.36 6.61
C CYS A 135 15.55 -28.57 5.37
N ARG A 136 16.39 -29.19 4.52
CA ARG A 136 16.83 -28.62 3.22
C ARG A 136 15.67 -28.27 2.27
N PRO A 137 14.64 -29.12 2.08
CA PRO A 137 13.52 -28.81 1.18
C PRO A 137 12.82 -27.48 1.48
N CYS A 138 12.51 -27.19 2.75
CA CYS A 138 11.85 -25.95 3.14
C CYS A 138 12.82 -24.87 3.63
N LYS A 139 14.13 -25.12 3.58
CA LYS A 139 15.16 -24.19 4.10
C LYS A 139 14.92 -23.75 5.55
N ALA A 140 14.55 -24.70 6.41
CA ALA A 140 14.18 -24.48 7.81
C ALA A 140 12.96 -23.57 8.08
N THR A 141 12.17 -23.23 7.06
CA THR A 141 10.94 -22.41 7.25
C THR A 141 9.72 -23.21 7.70
N GLY A 142 9.76 -24.55 7.57
CA GLY A 142 8.61 -25.43 7.81
C GLY A 142 7.49 -25.33 6.77
N LYS A 143 7.62 -24.45 5.77
CA LYS A 143 6.57 -24.13 4.80
C LYS A 143 7.14 -24.24 3.38
N LEU A 144 6.34 -24.78 2.46
CA LEU A 144 6.66 -24.82 1.04
C LEU A 144 5.66 -23.97 0.29
N ALA A 145 6.07 -23.31 -0.79
CA ALA A 145 5.12 -22.61 -1.65
C ALA A 145 4.05 -23.60 -2.12
N CYS A 146 2.77 -23.19 -2.07
CA CYS A 146 1.69 -24.10 -2.39
C CYS A 146 1.84 -24.59 -3.83
N SER A 147 1.93 -25.90 -4.02
CA SER A 147 2.17 -26.53 -5.33
C SER A 147 1.10 -26.16 -6.37
N SER A 148 -0.14 -26.00 -5.93
CA SER A 148 -1.28 -25.72 -6.81
C SER A 148 -1.42 -24.26 -7.25
N CYS A 149 -0.75 -23.32 -6.59
CA CYS A 149 -0.84 -21.89 -6.93
C CYS A 149 0.50 -21.17 -6.89
N GLU A 150 1.61 -21.91 -6.76
CA GLU A 150 2.98 -21.41 -6.74
C GLU A 150 3.21 -20.27 -5.74
N GLY A 151 2.54 -20.32 -4.59
CA GLY A 151 2.67 -19.26 -3.58
C GLY A 151 1.76 -18.04 -3.77
N LYS A 152 0.92 -18.00 -4.81
CA LYS A 152 -0.01 -16.88 -5.04
C LYS A 152 -1.19 -16.91 -4.07
N GLY A 153 -1.63 -18.11 -3.65
CA GLY A 153 -2.77 -18.33 -2.77
C GLY A 153 -4.13 -18.21 -3.47
N GLU A 154 -4.10 -17.80 -4.72
CA GLU A 154 -5.27 -17.56 -5.56
C GLU A 154 -5.00 -18.16 -6.94
N LYS A 155 -6.03 -18.74 -7.55
CA LYS A 155 -6.03 -19.16 -8.95
C LYS A 155 -6.82 -18.12 -9.73
N ILE A 156 -6.21 -17.58 -10.77
CA ILE A 156 -6.87 -16.62 -11.66
C ILE A 156 -7.49 -17.45 -12.78
N GLU A 157 -8.81 -17.50 -12.81
CA GLU A 157 -9.50 -18.01 -14.00
C GLU A 157 -9.44 -16.93 -15.08
N PRO A 158 -8.78 -17.19 -16.21
CA PRO A 158 -8.60 -16.19 -17.24
C PRO A 158 -9.96 -15.77 -17.78
N CYS A 159 -10.14 -14.46 -17.92
CA CYS A 159 -11.37 -13.91 -18.48
C CYS A 159 -11.53 -14.40 -19.93
N PRO A 160 -12.69 -14.95 -20.32
CA PRO A 160 -12.88 -15.51 -21.66
C PRO A 160 -12.72 -14.46 -22.77
N ARG A 161 -13.04 -13.19 -22.49
CA ARG A 161 -13.00 -12.10 -23.47
C ARG A 161 -11.60 -11.53 -23.73
N CYS A 162 -10.72 -11.55 -22.73
CA CYS A 162 -9.34 -11.04 -22.87
C CYS A 162 -8.25 -12.11 -22.65
N THR A 163 -8.67 -13.36 -22.43
CA THR A 163 -7.82 -14.54 -22.24
C THR A 163 -6.69 -14.30 -21.23
N GLY A 164 -7.01 -13.70 -20.07
CA GLY A 164 -6.01 -13.42 -19.04
C GLY A 164 -5.29 -12.08 -19.14
N ARG A 165 -5.34 -11.39 -20.28
CA ARG A 165 -4.55 -10.16 -20.51
C ARG A 165 -5.06 -8.94 -19.73
N GLY A 166 -6.37 -8.85 -19.53
CA GLY A 166 -7.03 -7.74 -18.85
C GLY A 166 -7.34 -6.56 -19.76
N ASP A 167 -6.71 -6.49 -20.93
CA ASP A 167 -7.00 -5.53 -22.00
C ASP A 167 -7.53 -6.23 -23.25
N VAL A 168 -8.32 -5.48 -24.02
CA VAL A 168 -8.76 -5.85 -25.36
C VAL A 168 -8.27 -4.81 -26.35
N GLU A 169 -7.86 -5.26 -27.53
CA GLU A 169 -7.44 -4.36 -28.59
C GLU A 169 -8.63 -3.54 -29.09
N CYS A 170 -8.43 -2.23 -29.22
CA CYS A 170 -9.48 -1.37 -29.72
C CYS A 170 -9.60 -1.55 -31.23
N ARG A 171 -10.65 -2.25 -31.68
CA ARG A 171 -10.90 -2.54 -33.10
C ARG A 171 -10.86 -1.31 -34.00
N SER A 172 -11.25 -0.15 -33.47
CA SER A 172 -11.29 1.12 -34.20
C SER A 172 -9.92 1.69 -34.50
N CYS A 173 -8.97 1.58 -33.57
CA CYS A 173 -7.71 2.34 -33.57
C CYS A 173 -6.45 1.44 -33.51
N ALA A 174 -6.57 0.14 -33.24
CA ALA A 174 -5.46 -0.76 -32.94
C ALA A 174 -4.40 -0.83 -34.05
N ARG A 175 -4.82 -0.79 -35.33
CA ARG A 175 -3.93 -0.84 -36.49
C ARG A 175 -3.46 0.54 -36.98
N LYS A 176 -3.86 1.62 -36.30
CA LYS A 176 -3.54 2.99 -36.68
C LYS A 176 -2.44 3.54 -35.80
N GLU A 177 -1.56 4.34 -36.38
CA GLU A 177 -0.45 4.97 -35.67
C GLU A 177 -0.94 5.77 -34.44
N LYS A 178 -0.46 5.40 -33.25
CA LYS A 178 -0.81 6.02 -31.95
C LYS A 178 -2.32 6.09 -31.67
N GLY A 179 -3.10 5.18 -32.25
CA GLY A 179 -4.56 5.15 -32.10
C GLY A 179 -5.26 6.40 -32.65
N ALA A 180 -4.61 7.14 -33.54
CA ALA A 180 -5.18 8.29 -34.20
C ALA A 180 -6.05 7.87 -35.38
N LEU A 181 -7.26 8.40 -35.46
CA LEU A 181 -8.19 8.19 -36.57
C LEU A 181 -8.12 9.37 -37.53
N ASP A 182 -8.36 9.10 -38.80
CA ASP A 182 -8.49 10.14 -39.80
C ASP A 182 -9.75 10.97 -39.50
N CYS A 183 -9.61 12.30 -39.51
CA CYS A 183 -10.72 13.20 -39.25
C CYS A 183 -11.78 13.03 -40.33
N ARG A 184 -12.95 12.51 -39.95
CA ARG A 184 -14.05 12.22 -40.90
C ARG A 184 -14.47 13.44 -41.71
N ARG A 185 -14.34 14.66 -41.16
CA ARG A 185 -14.74 15.90 -41.81
C ARG A 185 -13.81 16.34 -42.94
N CYS A 186 -12.52 16.02 -42.87
CA CYS A 186 -11.52 16.40 -43.89
C CYS A 186 -10.80 15.19 -44.51
N GLY A 187 -11.24 13.97 -44.20
CA GLY A 187 -10.65 12.73 -44.72
C GLY A 187 -9.18 12.51 -44.34
N GLY A 188 -8.68 13.14 -43.28
CA GLY A 188 -7.25 13.08 -42.93
C GLY A 188 -6.40 14.26 -43.45
N ALA A 189 -6.94 15.11 -44.34
CA ALA A 189 -6.16 16.17 -44.98
C ALA A 189 -5.90 17.41 -44.10
N GLY A 190 -6.65 17.59 -43.01
CA GLY A 190 -6.56 18.78 -42.15
C GLY A 190 -7.23 20.03 -42.71
N VAL A 191 -7.50 20.06 -44.01
CA VAL A 191 -8.23 21.11 -44.73
C VAL A 191 -9.32 20.47 -45.59
N TYR A 192 -10.38 21.23 -45.91
CA TYR A 192 -11.38 20.82 -46.90
C TYR A 192 -11.75 22.01 -47.77
N GLU A 193 -12.17 21.75 -49.00
CA GLU A 193 -12.56 22.79 -49.94
C GLU A 193 -14.05 23.12 -49.77
N ARG A 194 -14.36 24.41 -49.72
CA ARG A 194 -15.74 24.92 -49.77
C ARG A 194 -15.83 26.06 -50.76
N PHE A 195 -16.98 26.24 -51.38
CA PHE A 195 -17.22 27.41 -52.23
C PHE A 195 -17.47 28.64 -51.35
N ASP A 196 -16.83 29.76 -51.68
CA ASP A 196 -17.02 31.03 -50.97
C ASP A 196 -17.65 32.03 -51.95
N ALA A 197 -18.94 32.32 -51.74
CA ALA A 197 -19.73 33.14 -52.65
C ALA A 197 -19.17 34.56 -52.80
N SER A 198 -18.57 35.13 -51.75
CA SER A 198 -17.95 36.46 -51.78
C SER A 198 -16.69 36.52 -52.64
N LYS A 199 -16.04 35.38 -52.89
CA LYS A 199 -14.80 35.28 -53.68
C LYS A 199 -15.01 34.61 -55.03
N GLY A 200 -16.23 34.14 -55.32
CA GLY A 200 -16.59 33.46 -56.57
C GLY A 200 -15.79 32.18 -56.88
N ARG A 201 -15.09 31.60 -55.90
CA ARG A 201 -14.20 30.45 -56.10
C ARG A 201 -14.17 29.51 -54.90
N LYS A 202 -13.70 28.28 -55.13
CA LYS A 202 -13.42 27.32 -54.04
C LYS A 202 -12.23 27.80 -53.21
N VAL A 203 -12.37 27.76 -51.89
CA VAL A 203 -11.32 28.12 -50.93
C VAL A 203 -11.02 26.94 -50.02
N LYS A 204 -9.73 26.73 -49.74
CA LYS A 204 -9.27 25.75 -48.74
C LYS A 204 -9.54 26.30 -47.35
N THR A 205 -10.38 25.62 -46.59
CA THR A 205 -10.72 26.00 -45.22
C THR A 205 -10.09 25.01 -44.25
N ARG A 206 -9.44 25.54 -43.21
CA ARG A 206 -8.90 24.71 -42.12
C ARG A 206 -10.02 23.94 -41.44
N CYS A 207 -9.82 22.63 -41.25
CA CYS A 207 -10.79 21.82 -40.53
C CYS A 207 -10.78 22.19 -39.04
N THR A 208 -11.90 22.68 -38.53
CA THR A 208 -12.07 23.05 -37.12
C THR A 208 -12.12 21.82 -36.21
N THR A 209 -12.69 20.71 -36.69
CA THR A 209 -12.85 19.47 -35.93
C THR A 209 -11.52 18.82 -35.52
N CYS A 210 -10.49 18.91 -36.37
CA CYS A 210 -9.15 18.41 -36.04
C CYS A 210 -8.12 19.54 -35.89
N SER A 211 -8.57 20.80 -35.82
CA SER A 211 -7.70 21.99 -35.78
C SER A 211 -6.58 21.95 -36.82
N GLY A 212 -6.88 21.54 -38.06
CA GLY A 212 -5.89 21.44 -39.13
C GLY A 212 -4.96 20.23 -39.10
N LYS A 213 -4.99 19.38 -38.07
CA LYS A 213 -4.04 18.25 -37.92
C LYS A 213 -4.37 17.04 -38.81
N GLY A 214 -5.58 16.95 -39.36
CA GLY A 214 -6.04 15.82 -40.16
C GLY A 214 -6.36 14.56 -39.36
N LYS A 215 -5.70 14.34 -38.21
CA LYS A 215 -5.94 13.22 -37.31
C LYS A 215 -6.72 13.66 -36.05
N ILE A 216 -7.54 12.78 -35.52
CA ILE A 216 -8.26 12.91 -34.24
C ILE A 216 -7.89 11.74 -33.33
N GLU A 217 -7.86 11.97 -32.02
CA GLU A 217 -7.68 10.88 -31.06
C GLU A 217 -8.90 9.96 -31.11
N CYS A 218 -8.68 8.65 -31.08
CA CYS A 218 -9.79 7.71 -31.12
C CYS A 218 -10.67 7.90 -29.87
N PRO A 219 -11.97 8.19 -30.02
CA PRO A 219 -12.86 8.45 -28.88
C PRO A 219 -13.12 7.21 -28.02
N THR A 220 -12.89 6.02 -28.56
CA THR A 220 -13.08 4.74 -27.84
C THR A 220 -11.90 4.39 -26.94
N CYS A 221 -10.67 4.72 -27.37
CA CYS A 221 -9.43 4.31 -26.71
C CYS A 221 -8.61 5.48 -26.16
N ASN A 222 -9.00 6.73 -26.47
CA ASN A 222 -8.21 7.95 -26.22
C ASN A 222 -6.75 7.79 -26.65
N GLY A 223 -6.54 7.24 -27.86
CA GLY A 223 -5.21 6.97 -28.42
C GLY A 223 -4.46 5.77 -27.83
N LYS A 224 -4.97 5.09 -26.79
CA LYS A 224 -4.25 3.98 -26.12
C LYS A 224 -4.18 2.68 -26.91
N GLN A 225 -4.93 2.56 -28.01
CA GLN A 225 -5.03 1.37 -28.87
C GLN A 225 -5.57 0.09 -28.21
N LYS A 226 -5.69 0.10 -26.89
CA LYS A 226 -6.18 -0.97 -26.03
C LYS A 226 -7.10 -0.36 -24.99
N SER A 227 -8.20 -1.04 -24.70
CA SER A 227 -9.11 -0.68 -23.62
C SER A 227 -9.09 -1.76 -22.54
N LYS A 228 -9.42 -1.38 -21.30
CA LYS A 228 -9.61 -2.36 -20.24
C LYS A 228 -10.75 -3.28 -20.66
N CYS A 229 -10.56 -4.59 -20.52
CA CYS A 229 -11.63 -5.55 -20.71
C CYS A 229 -12.75 -5.23 -19.71
N GLU A 230 -13.96 -5.00 -20.21
CA GLU A 230 -15.10 -4.58 -19.40
C GLU A 230 -15.49 -5.66 -18.39
N ASP A 231 -15.44 -6.93 -18.81
CA ASP A 231 -15.88 -8.08 -18.02
C ASP A 231 -14.99 -8.32 -16.79
N CYS A 232 -13.68 -8.09 -16.91
CA CYS A 232 -12.75 -8.25 -15.80
C CYS A 232 -12.21 -6.92 -15.26
N LYS A 233 -12.68 -5.78 -15.77
CA LYS A 233 -12.24 -4.43 -15.42
C LYS A 233 -10.72 -4.24 -15.39
N GLY A 234 -9.99 -4.90 -16.28
CA GLY A 234 -8.52 -4.85 -16.31
C GLY A 234 -7.79 -5.90 -15.45
N LYS A 235 -8.49 -6.74 -14.67
CA LYS A 235 -7.87 -7.73 -13.80
C LYS A 235 -7.39 -9.01 -14.51
N GLY A 236 -7.71 -9.18 -15.78
CA GLY A 236 -7.39 -10.38 -16.56
C GLY A 236 -8.25 -11.61 -16.25
N GLY A 237 -9.01 -11.62 -15.14
CA GLY A 237 -9.78 -12.78 -14.73
C GLY A 237 -10.49 -12.61 -13.40
N LYS A 238 -11.17 -13.67 -12.96
CA LYS A 238 -11.72 -13.76 -11.61
C LYS A 238 -10.70 -14.49 -10.73
N ALA A 239 -10.27 -13.85 -9.65
CA ALA A 239 -9.41 -14.50 -8.66
C ALA A 239 -10.29 -15.35 -7.75
N SER A 240 -10.02 -16.65 -7.71
CA SER A 240 -10.60 -17.59 -6.75
C SER A 240 -9.55 -17.97 -5.73
N LYS A 241 -9.98 -18.22 -4.48
CA LYS A 241 -9.07 -18.75 -3.46
C LYS A 241 -8.56 -20.11 -3.91
N CYS A 242 -7.27 -20.35 -3.79
CA CYS A 242 -6.71 -21.66 -4.09
C CYS A 242 -7.31 -22.68 -3.11
N GLU A 243 -8.01 -23.69 -3.62
CA GLU A 243 -8.68 -24.70 -2.80
C GLU A 243 -7.70 -25.51 -1.95
N ALA A 244 -6.51 -25.81 -2.50
CA ALA A 244 -5.48 -26.59 -1.82
C ALA A 244 -4.93 -25.88 -0.57
N CYS A 245 -4.56 -24.59 -0.67
CA CYS A 245 -4.02 -23.85 0.47
C CYS A 245 -5.05 -22.97 1.19
N LYS A 246 -6.29 -22.91 0.72
CA LYS A 246 -7.37 -22.04 1.23
C LYS A 246 -6.95 -20.58 1.39
N GLY A 247 -6.08 -20.08 0.49
CA GLY A 247 -5.52 -18.73 0.54
C GLY A 247 -4.26 -18.55 1.40
N LYS A 248 -3.76 -19.60 2.07
CA LYS A 248 -2.56 -19.52 2.92
C LYS A 248 -1.25 -19.32 2.16
N LYS A 249 -1.24 -19.57 0.83
CA LYS A 249 -0.07 -19.46 -0.06
C LYS A 249 1.02 -20.53 0.15
N TYR A 250 0.96 -21.32 1.20
CA TYR A 250 1.94 -22.37 1.47
C TYR A 250 1.26 -23.68 1.83
N ASP A 251 1.95 -24.77 1.52
CA ASP A 251 1.69 -26.09 2.03
C ASP A 251 2.67 -26.37 3.18
N LEU A 252 2.27 -27.20 4.13
CA LEU A 252 3.14 -27.59 5.24
C LEU A 252 4.21 -28.57 4.75
N CYS A 253 5.45 -28.35 5.19
CA CYS A 253 6.57 -29.20 4.78
C CYS A 253 6.44 -30.56 5.47
N LYS A 254 5.98 -31.59 4.72
CA LYS A 254 5.85 -32.96 5.22
C LYS A 254 7.15 -33.53 5.81
N PRO A 255 8.33 -33.38 5.15
CA PRO A 255 9.59 -33.93 5.66
C PRO A 255 10.03 -33.46 7.05
N CYS A 256 9.53 -32.31 7.52
CA CYS A 256 9.85 -31.80 8.86
C CYS A 256 8.60 -31.49 9.68
N GLU A 257 7.43 -31.96 9.26
CA GLU A 257 6.15 -31.68 9.97
C GLU A 257 5.95 -30.20 10.34
N SER A 258 6.43 -29.27 9.49
CA SER A 258 6.44 -27.82 9.73
C SER A 258 7.40 -27.27 10.80
N SER A 259 8.24 -28.09 11.43
CA SER A 259 9.22 -27.64 12.43
C SER A 259 10.44 -26.93 11.82
N GLY A 260 10.74 -27.20 10.54
CA GLY A 260 11.97 -26.74 9.89
C GLY A 260 13.19 -27.64 10.14
N VAL A 261 13.08 -28.67 10.99
CA VAL A 261 14.17 -29.60 11.35
C VAL A 261 13.66 -31.05 11.27
N LYS A 262 14.46 -31.93 10.67
CA LYS A 262 14.17 -33.37 10.58
C LYS A 262 14.51 -34.05 11.92
N GLY A 263 13.73 -35.04 12.33
CA GLY A 263 14.09 -35.88 13.49
C GLY A 263 13.61 -35.40 14.86
N ASN A 264 12.68 -34.43 14.94
CA ASN A 264 11.93 -34.02 16.14
C ASN A 264 12.75 -33.47 17.34
N PRO A 265 12.94 -32.14 17.48
CA PRO A 265 13.57 -31.58 18.67
C PRO A 265 12.63 -31.15 19.81
N GLU A 266 11.32 -30.92 19.58
CA GLU A 266 10.24 -30.83 20.60
C GLU A 266 8.97 -30.24 19.96
N LYS A 267 7.88 -31.01 19.99
CA LYS A 267 6.55 -30.58 19.52
C LYS A 267 5.98 -29.49 20.43
N LYS A 268 5.95 -28.24 19.95
CA LYS A 268 4.73 -27.42 20.05
C LYS A 268 4.49 -26.75 18.71
N ALA A 269 3.46 -27.24 18.02
CA ALA A 269 2.83 -26.48 16.95
C ALA A 269 2.45 -25.09 17.51
N PRO A 270 2.61 -23.99 16.75
CA PRO A 270 1.95 -22.75 17.12
C PRO A 270 0.47 -23.05 17.29
N GLN A 271 -0.05 -22.72 18.47
CA GLN A 271 -1.45 -22.94 18.84
C GLN A 271 -2.32 -22.41 17.70
N LYS A 272 -3.29 -23.23 17.29
CA LYS A 272 -4.39 -22.73 16.48
C LYS A 272 -5.07 -21.67 17.34
N GLU A 273 -4.89 -20.39 17.02
CA GLU A 273 -5.92 -19.39 17.27
C GLU A 273 -7.09 -19.77 16.36
N GLY A 274 -7.83 -20.79 16.80
CA GLY A 274 -9.25 -20.92 16.52
C GLY A 274 -9.98 -19.84 17.33
N PRO A 275 -11.21 -19.49 16.91
CA PRO A 275 -11.90 -18.34 17.44
C PRO A 275 -12.15 -18.52 18.94
N VAL A 276 -11.86 -17.45 19.69
CA VAL A 276 -12.29 -17.28 21.08
C VAL A 276 -13.79 -17.57 21.16
N GLN A 277 -14.14 -18.63 21.87
CA GLN A 277 -15.45 -18.81 22.46
C GLN A 277 -15.30 -18.33 23.91
N GLU A 278 -16.08 -17.32 24.28
CA GLU A 278 -16.57 -17.07 25.64
C GLU A 278 -18.11 -17.07 25.45
N ASP A 279 -18.76 -18.16 25.82
CA ASP A 279 -19.45 -18.38 27.11
C ASP A 279 -20.74 -17.55 27.16
N SER A 280 -21.88 -18.14 26.80
CA SER A 280 -22.81 -18.88 27.68
C SER A 280 -23.94 -17.98 28.18
N GLU A 281 -25.08 -18.02 27.51
CA GLU A 281 -26.38 -17.85 28.17
C GLU A 281 -27.31 -18.98 27.72
N GLU A 282 -27.66 -19.76 28.73
CA GLU A 282 -28.61 -20.84 28.77
C GLU A 282 -30.03 -20.27 28.70
N GLU A 283 -30.73 -20.47 27.57
CA GLU A 283 -32.19 -20.46 27.57
C GLU A 283 -32.71 -21.74 26.90
N THR A 284 -33.21 -22.62 27.75
CA THR A 284 -33.99 -23.80 27.40
C THR A 284 -35.27 -23.38 26.68
N LYS A 285 -35.37 -23.68 25.38
CA LYS A 285 -36.66 -23.69 24.66
C LYS A 285 -36.89 -25.05 24.01
N THR A 286 -37.89 -25.72 24.58
CA THR A 286 -38.44 -27.03 24.25
C THR A 286 -38.82 -27.17 22.76
N PRO A 287 -38.63 -28.35 22.15
CA PRO A 287 -39.01 -28.57 20.74
C PRO A 287 -40.53 -28.72 20.61
N LYS A 288 -41.17 -27.77 19.90
CA LYS A 288 -42.57 -27.90 19.45
C LYS A 288 -42.68 -29.04 18.44
N LYS A 289 -43.46 -30.07 18.79
CA LYS A 289 -43.86 -31.17 17.90
C LYS A 289 -44.65 -30.60 16.70
N LYS A 290 -44.34 -31.07 15.50
CA LYS A 290 -45.10 -30.78 14.28
C LYS A 290 -46.54 -31.30 14.44
N PRO A 291 -47.58 -30.51 14.08
CA PRO A 291 -48.94 -31.02 14.05
C PRO A 291 -49.11 -32.02 12.90
N VAL A 292 -49.64 -33.19 13.26
CA VAL A 292 -50.07 -34.24 12.34
C VAL A 292 -51.32 -33.73 11.63
N VAL A 293 -51.23 -33.48 10.32
CA VAL A 293 -52.41 -33.27 9.47
C VAL A 293 -52.98 -34.65 9.17
N LYS A 294 -54.00 -35.05 9.94
CA LYS A 294 -54.99 -36.03 9.50
C LYS A 294 -56.10 -35.24 8.82
N ASP A 295 -56.25 -35.48 7.52
CA ASP A 295 -57.53 -35.85 6.91
C ASP A 295 -57.45 -35.59 5.40
N ASN A 296 -57.71 -36.65 4.65
CA ASN A 296 -57.82 -36.69 3.21
C ASN A 296 -59.29 -36.42 2.83
N PRO A 297 -59.66 -35.30 2.19
CA PRO A 297 -61.06 -34.99 1.92
C PRO A 297 -61.57 -35.37 0.52
N PHE A 298 -60.82 -36.06 -0.34
CA PHE A 298 -61.32 -36.64 -1.60
C PHE A 298 -60.48 -37.89 -1.95
N GLY A 299 -60.98 -39.11 -2.07
CA GLY A 299 -62.32 -39.53 -2.49
C GLY A 299 -62.36 -39.69 -4.01
N ARG A 300 -61.81 -40.82 -4.51
CA ARG A 300 -61.55 -41.24 -5.91
C ARG A 300 -60.24 -40.80 -6.53
#